data_AF-A0A965QAQ2-F1
#
_entry.id   AF-A0A965QAQ2-F1
#
_cell.length_a   1.000
_cell.length_b   1.000
_cell.length_c   1.000
_cell.angle_alpha   90.00
_cell.angle_beta   90.00
_cell.angle_gamma   90.00
#
_symmetry.space_group_name_H-M   'P 1'
#
loop_
_entity.id
_entity.type
_entity.pdbx_description
1 polymer ?
#
loop_
_entity_poly.entity_id
_entity_poly.type
_entity_poly.pdbx_seq_one_letter_code
_entity_poly.pdbx_strand_id
1 'polypeptide(L)'
;MFGPGFVDPAHSAPIWGASQGTSGLLRDFRPWDLWSRRLLNQAFLVTVLQFQWWPSLLTVVGAWLAVRRRRWHYTDLAPTTGWRCLAWTLVISVYVITSYRTYSNLRYFTVFLPFLMLGALVALSQAGVSRRWRTAAVAIWLPCLLASVRWSCDPVTRLAIGTFSIGTEQLFRVTHISHECCGYGQDALAYNLQYTAFGRVLDKAMVSLQPGDSTVIVKTRWLGWAWLTALDPKTSRRTLDEAHGYLPRMIAAESLLVDPSRPSRVWYLWAPNVPLAPDFAFPAYRVGEHRTVTASGATLQLTELIRNP
;
A
#
# COMPACT_ATOMS: atom_id res chain seq x y z
N MET A 1 0.90 31.11 -7.45
CA MET A 1 1.95 31.24 -8.50
C MET A 1 3.09 30.34 -8.06
N PHE A 2 3.15 29.09 -8.55
CA PHE A 2 4.14 28.11 -8.13
C PHE A 2 5.31 28.14 -9.12
N GLY A 3 6.52 28.40 -8.62
CA GLY A 3 7.73 28.56 -9.42
C GLY A 3 8.22 27.25 -10.05
N PRO A 4 8.96 27.33 -11.17
CA PRO A 4 9.50 26.18 -11.88
C PRO A 4 10.82 25.75 -11.22
N GLY A 5 10.98 24.46 -10.92
CA GLY A 5 12.27 23.97 -10.44
C GLY A 5 12.26 22.51 -10.04
N PHE A 6 12.86 21.67 -10.89
CA PHE A 6 13.35 20.32 -10.62
C PHE A 6 12.32 19.21 -10.39
N VAL A 7 11.66 18.83 -11.50
CA VAL A 7 11.22 17.45 -11.73
C VAL A 7 12.31 16.75 -12.53
N ASP A 8 12.91 15.70 -11.98
CA ASP A 8 13.69 14.73 -12.75
C ASP A 8 12.74 14.06 -13.78
N PRO A 9 12.96 14.21 -15.10
CA PRO A 9 12.05 13.69 -16.11
C PRO A 9 11.90 12.16 -16.10
N ALA A 10 12.73 11.41 -15.36
CA ALA A 10 12.60 9.97 -15.22
C ALA A 10 11.55 9.51 -14.18
N HIS A 11 11.05 10.42 -13.33
CA HIS A 11 10.02 10.12 -12.34
C HIS A 11 8.87 11.11 -12.44
N SER A 12 8.01 10.83 -13.43
CA SER A 12 6.72 11.46 -13.73
C SER A 12 5.97 11.99 -12.50
N ALA A 13 5.64 13.29 -12.54
CA ALA A 13 4.66 13.93 -11.68
C ALA A 13 3.37 13.07 -11.57
N PRO A 14 2.70 13.04 -10.40
CA PRO A 14 1.47 12.29 -10.25
C PRO A 14 0.41 12.78 -11.24
N ILE A 15 -0.12 11.85 -12.04
CA ILE A 15 -1.12 12.04 -13.11
C ILE A 15 -2.41 12.72 -12.63
N TRP A 16 -2.67 12.70 -11.32
CA TRP A 16 -3.84 13.33 -10.70
C TRP A 16 -3.71 14.85 -10.54
N GLY A 17 -2.54 15.43 -10.82
CA GLY A 17 -2.45 16.87 -11.07
C GLY A 17 -3.07 17.17 -12.42
N ALA A 18 -4.00 18.11 -12.48
CA ALA A 18 -4.70 18.57 -13.69
C ALA A 18 -3.79 19.05 -14.86
N SER A 19 -2.48 18.88 -14.77
CA SER A 19 -1.47 19.35 -15.71
C SER A 19 -1.07 18.35 -16.82
N GLN A 20 -1.43 17.06 -16.75
CA GLN A 20 -0.97 16.08 -17.77
C GLN A 20 -2.02 15.63 -18.79
N GLY A 21 -3.30 15.95 -18.58
CA GLY A 21 -4.38 15.67 -19.55
C GLY A 21 -4.55 14.19 -19.92
N THR A 22 -5.48 13.90 -20.83
CA THR A 22 -5.73 12.53 -21.35
C THR A 22 -4.54 11.95 -22.12
N SER A 23 -3.68 12.79 -22.69
CA SER A 23 -2.46 12.37 -23.39
C SER A 23 -1.41 11.73 -22.48
N GLY A 24 -1.30 12.15 -21.21
CA GLY A 24 -0.42 11.51 -20.24
C GLY A 24 -0.88 10.09 -19.90
N LEU A 25 -2.19 9.93 -19.66
CA LEU A 25 -2.82 8.63 -19.42
C LEU A 25 -2.63 7.65 -20.59
N LEU A 26 -2.78 8.11 -21.83
CA LEU A 26 -2.61 7.28 -23.02
C LEU A 26 -1.14 6.89 -23.28
N ARG A 27 -0.15 7.72 -22.86
CA ARG A 27 1.28 7.36 -22.94
C ARG A 27 1.68 6.26 -21.94
N ASP A 28 1.00 6.22 -20.80
CA ASP A 28 1.23 5.21 -19.77
C ASP A 28 0.47 3.91 -20.04
N PHE A 29 -0.51 3.94 -20.96
CA PHE A 29 -1.08 2.74 -21.54
C PHE A 29 -0.03 2.06 -22.43
N ARG A 30 0.67 1.07 -21.86
CA ARG A 30 1.62 0.24 -22.59
C ARG A 30 1.12 -1.19 -22.64
N PRO A 31 0.95 -1.80 -23.83
CA PRO A 31 0.68 -3.23 -23.92
C PRO A 31 1.80 -4.01 -23.24
N TRP A 32 1.43 -5.12 -22.58
CA TRP A 32 2.23 -5.90 -21.63
C TRP A 32 3.73 -5.97 -21.91
N ASP A 33 4.51 -5.12 -21.24
CA ASP A 33 5.89 -5.44 -20.92
C ASP A 33 5.86 -6.42 -19.72
N LEU A 34 5.88 -7.72 -20.09
CA LEU A 34 5.77 -8.87 -19.21
C LEU A 34 6.88 -8.95 -18.16
N TRP A 35 7.98 -8.23 -18.37
CA TRP A 35 9.16 -8.25 -17.52
C TRP A 35 9.29 -7.01 -16.65
N SER A 36 8.34 -6.07 -16.75
CA SER A 36 8.33 -4.91 -15.85
C SER A 36 8.18 -5.34 -14.39
N ARG A 37 9.01 -4.77 -13.51
CA ARG A 37 8.91 -4.97 -12.05
C ARG A 37 7.51 -4.64 -11.51
N ARG A 38 6.80 -3.70 -12.15
CA ARG A 38 5.43 -3.36 -11.80
C ARG A 38 4.46 -4.49 -12.11
N LEU A 39 4.49 -5.07 -13.32
CA LEU A 39 3.63 -6.21 -13.62
C LEU A 39 3.93 -7.41 -12.71
N LEU A 40 5.22 -7.69 -12.45
CA LEU A 40 5.60 -8.73 -11.50
C LEU A 40 5.04 -8.47 -10.11
N ASN A 41 5.10 -7.23 -9.64
CA ASN A 41 4.49 -6.84 -8.36
C ASN A 41 2.98 -7.03 -8.41
N GLN A 42 2.28 -6.53 -9.44
CA GLN A 42 0.83 -6.69 -9.56
C GLN A 42 0.40 -8.16 -9.62
N ALA A 43 1.11 -8.99 -10.38
CA ALA A 43 0.90 -10.44 -10.39
C ALA A 43 1.08 -11.03 -8.98
N PHE A 44 2.14 -10.66 -8.28
CA PHE A 44 2.35 -11.05 -6.88
C PHE A 44 1.20 -10.63 -5.96
N LEU A 45 0.69 -9.40 -6.10
CA LEU A 45 -0.44 -8.90 -5.30
C LEU A 45 -1.73 -9.68 -5.56
N VAL A 46 -1.94 -10.16 -6.79
CA VAL A 46 -3.09 -10.98 -7.18
C VAL A 46 -2.92 -12.44 -6.79
N THR A 47 -1.71 -13.00 -6.87
CA THR A 47 -1.54 -14.45 -6.76
C THR A 47 -0.93 -14.89 -5.45
N VAL A 48 -0.37 -14.00 -4.64
CA VAL A 48 0.37 -14.38 -3.42
C VAL A 48 -0.18 -13.71 -2.18
N LEU A 49 -0.35 -12.39 -2.20
CA LEU A 49 -0.63 -11.59 -1.01
C LEU A 49 -1.88 -12.08 -0.24
N GLN A 50 -1.84 -12.04 1.10
CA GLN A 50 -2.97 -12.43 1.97
C GLN A 50 -3.48 -13.86 1.74
N PHE A 51 -2.56 -14.82 1.70
CA PHE A 51 -2.87 -16.23 1.45
C PHE A 51 -3.51 -16.50 0.07
N GLN A 52 -3.42 -15.57 -0.89
CA GLN A 52 -3.91 -15.79 -2.25
C GLN A 52 -3.06 -16.84 -3.01
N TRP A 53 -1.85 -17.13 -2.54
CA TRP A 53 -1.04 -18.24 -3.06
C TRP A 53 -1.72 -19.59 -2.90
N TRP A 54 -2.57 -19.77 -1.89
CA TRP A 54 -3.30 -21.02 -1.67
C TRP A 54 -4.32 -21.31 -2.78
N PRO A 55 -5.34 -20.47 -3.04
CA PRO A 55 -6.25 -20.69 -4.17
C PRO A 55 -5.52 -20.63 -5.52
N SER A 56 -4.48 -19.80 -5.68
CA SER A 56 -3.69 -19.76 -6.91
C SER A 56 -3.01 -21.11 -7.20
N LEU A 57 -2.35 -21.69 -6.20
CA LEU A 57 -1.71 -23.01 -6.30
C LEU A 57 -2.74 -24.11 -6.58
N LEU A 58 -3.86 -24.12 -5.87
CA LEU A 58 -4.94 -25.10 -6.07
C LEU A 58 -5.54 -25.00 -7.48
N THR A 59 -5.65 -23.79 -8.03
CA THR A 59 -6.10 -23.59 -9.41
C THR A 59 -5.14 -24.24 -10.40
N VAL A 60 -3.84 -23.96 -10.28
CA VAL A 60 -2.80 -24.52 -11.16
C VAL A 60 -2.72 -26.05 -11.04
N VAL A 61 -2.65 -26.57 -9.81
CA VAL A 61 -2.57 -28.01 -9.55
C VAL A 61 -3.84 -28.73 -9.99
N GLY A 62 -5.02 -28.17 -9.69
CA GLY A 62 -6.30 -28.71 -10.13
C GLY A 62 -6.39 -28.76 -11.65
N ALA A 63 -6.01 -27.69 -12.34
CA ALA A 63 -6.03 -27.64 -13.79
C ALA A 63 -5.07 -28.66 -14.41
N TRP A 64 -3.84 -28.76 -13.89
CA TRP A 64 -2.87 -29.75 -14.34
C TRP A 64 -3.36 -31.19 -14.12
N LEU A 65 -3.95 -31.49 -12.96
CA LEU A 65 -4.53 -32.80 -12.67
C LEU A 65 -5.71 -33.13 -13.60
N ALA A 66 -6.58 -32.16 -13.88
CA ALA A 66 -7.70 -32.33 -14.80
C ALA A 66 -7.22 -32.67 -16.21
N VAL A 67 -6.21 -31.96 -16.72
CA VAL A 67 -5.56 -32.26 -18.01
C VAL A 67 -4.92 -33.66 -17.99
N ARG A 68 -4.09 -33.96 -16.98
CA ARG A 68 -3.36 -35.23 -16.89
C ARG A 68 -4.29 -36.44 -16.80
N ARG A 69 -5.40 -36.33 -16.08
CA ARG A 69 -6.39 -37.40 -15.94
C ARG A 69 -7.32 -37.52 -17.15
N ARG A 70 -7.12 -36.69 -18.19
CA ARG A 70 -8.06 -36.54 -19.30
C ARG A 70 -9.49 -36.32 -18.78
N ARG A 71 -9.60 -35.59 -17.67
CA ARG A 71 -10.88 -35.15 -17.08
C ARG A 71 -11.16 -33.70 -17.37
N TRP A 72 -10.32 -33.08 -18.21
CA TRP A 72 -10.66 -31.89 -18.98
C TRP A 72 -11.69 -32.24 -20.08
N HIS A 73 -12.69 -33.02 -19.71
CA HIS A 73 -13.84 -33.36 -20.54
C HIS A 73 -15.03 -32.54 -20.07
N TYR A 74 -15.81 -32.17 -21.06
CA TYR A 74 -16.87 -31.18 -21.05
C TYR A 74 -18.12 -31.71 -20.34
N THR A 75 -18.01 -32.16 -19.08
CA THR A 75 -19.07 -32.98 -18.47
C THR A 75 -19.75 -32.27 -17.30
N ASP A 76 -21.05 -32.02 -17.50
CA ASP A 76 -22.15 -31.86 -16.54
C ASP A 76 -22.18 -30.67 -15.59
N LEU A 77 -21.53 -29.58 -15.96
CA LEU A 77 -21.93 -28.23 -15.55
C LEU A 77 -22.33 -27.46 -16.80
N ALA A 78 -23.58 -27.58 -17.25
CA ALA A 78 -24.16 -26.56 -18.13
C ALA A 78 -24.67 -25.40 -17.27
N PRO A 79 -24.40 -24.13 -17.62
CA PRO A 79 -23.81 -23.70 -18.88
C PRO A 79 -22.28 -23.69 -18.80
N THR A 80 -21.65 -24.34 -19.78
CA THR A 80 -20.20 -24.28 -20.05
C THR A 80 -19.71 -22.84 -20.31
N THR A 81 -20.65 -21.91 -20.51
CA THR A 81 -20.45 -20.46 -20.52
C THR A 81 -20.03 -19.88 -19.17
N GLY A 82 -20.44 -20.46 -18.03
CA GLY A 82 -20.24 -19.85 -16.71
C GLY A 82 -18.77 -19.79 -16.26
N TRP A 83 -18.06 -20.91 -16.30
CA TRP A 83 -16.64 -20.94 -15.93
C TRP A 83 -15.76 -20.23 -16.96
N ARG A 84 -16.13 -20.31 -18.24
CA ARG A 84 -15.46 -19.56 -19.32
C ARG A 84 -15.65 -18.07 -19.13
N CYS A 85 -16.86 -17.63 -18.81
CA CYS A 85 -17.16 -16.25 -18.48
C CYS A 85 -16.36 -15.80 -17.26
N LEU A 86 -16.29 -16.62 -16.20
CA LEU A 86 -15.49 -16.33 -15.01
C LEU A 86 -13.99 -16.23 -15.34
N ALA A 87 -13.45 -17.16 -16.13
CA ALA A 87 -12.05 -17.18 -16.54
C ALA A 87 -11.73 -15.98 -17.44
N TRP A 88 -12.56 -15.69 -18.44
CA TRP A 88 -12.39 -14.51 -19.31
C TRP A 88 -12.55 -13.22 -18.53
N THR A 89 -13.50 -13.13 -17.60
CA THR A 89 -13.67 -11.96 -16.73
C THR A 89 -12.41 -11.77 -15.88
N LEU A 90 -11.89 -12.84 -15.25
CA LEU A 90 -10.65 -12.76 -14.48
C LEU A 90 -9.48 -12.29 -15.36
N VAL A 91 -9.30 -12.89 -16.54
CA VAL A 91 -8.21 -12.54 -17.47
C VAL A 91 -8.34 -11.10 -17.97
N ILE A 92 -9.53 -10.68 -18.40
CA ILE A 92 -9.79 -9.32 -18.90
C ILE A 92 -9.67 -8.30 -17.77
N SER A 93 -10.19 -8.58 -16.58
CA SER A 93 -10.07 -7.69 -15.42
C SER A 93 -8.61 -7.55 -14.99
N VAL A 94 -7.84 -8.64 -14.93
CA VAL A 94 -6.39 -8.58 -14.68
C VAL A 94 -5.71 -7.78 -15.79
N TYR A 95 -6.03 -8.03 -17.06
CA TYR A 95 -5.48 -7.27 -18.19
C TYR A 95 -5.75 -5.77 -18.06
N VAL A 96 -7.00 -5.37 -17.86
CA VAL A 96 -7.40 -3.95 -17.76
C VAL A 96 -6.71 -3.28 -16.57
N ILE A 97 -6.72 -3.92 -15.39
CA ILE A 97 -6.14 -3.35 -14.17
C ILE A 97 -4.60 -3.27 -14.27
N THR A 98 -3.96 -4.25 -14.90
CA THR A 98 -2.49 -4.27 -15.07
C THR A 98 -2.00 -3.40 -16.24
N SER A 99 -2.88 -3.03 -17.17
CA SER A 99 -2.54 -2.17 -18.31
C SER A 99 -2.35 -0.70 -17.90
N TYR A 100 -2.97 -0.26 -16.80
CA TYR A 100 -2.76 1.09 -16.25
C TYR A 100 -1.69 1.06 -15.16
N ARG A 101 -0.46 1.47 -15.52
CA ARG A 101 0.77 1.26 -14.72
C ARG A 101 1.08 2.35 -13.70
N THR A 102 0.09 3.12 -13.25
CA THR A 102 0.36 4.30 -12.41
C THR A 102 0.88 3.89 -11.03
N TYR A 103 0.18 3.02 -10.32
CA TYR A 103 0.58 2.52 -8.98
C TYR A 103 0.05 1.10 -8.72
N SER A 104 0.79 0.27 -7.99
CA SER A 104 0.38 -1.08 -7.59
C SER A 104 -0.41 -1.07 -6.27
N ASN A 105 -1.48 -0.28 -6.21
CA ASN A 105 -2.31 -0.20 -5.02
C ASN A 105 -3.11 -1.49 -4.81
N LEU A 106 -2.95 -2.11 -3.63
CA LEU A 106 -3.57 -3.40 -3.35
C LEU A 106 -5.10 -3.40 -3.51
N ARG A 107 -5.78 -2.29 -3.15
CA ARG A 107 -7.24 -2.15 -3.25
C ARG A 107 -7.81 -2.47 -4.64
N TYR A 108 -7.00 -2.40 -5.70
CA TYR A 108 -7.42 -2.75 -7.06
C TYR A 108 -7.41 -4.26 -7.31
N PHE A 109 -6.66 -5.02 -6.50
CA PHE A 109 -6.46 -6.45 -6.69
C PHE A 109 -7.25 -7.31 -5.69
N THR A 110 -7.73 -6.75 -4.58
CA THR A 110 -8.56 -7.48 -3.60
C THR A 110 -9.86 -8.01 -4.21
N VAL A 111 -10.35 -7.38 -5.28
CA VAL A 111 -11.51 -7.87 -6.05
C VAL A 111 -11.30 -9.28 -6.61
N PHE A 112 -10.06 -9.71 -6.86
CA PHE A 112 -9.74 -11.01 -7.44
C PHE A 112 -9.81 -12.17 -6.45
N LEU A 113 -9.81 -11.88 -5.14
CA LEU A 113 -9.83 -12.88 -4.08
C LEU A 113 -10.98 -13.90 -4.22
N PRO A 114 -12.26 -13.50 -4.40
CA PRO A 114 -13.34 -14.45 -4.64
C PRO A 114 -13.18 -15.22 -5.95
N PHE A 115 -12.68 -14.59 -7.01
CA PHE A 115 -12.49 -15.23 -8.33
C PHE A 115 -11.44 -16.33 -8.28
N LEU A 116 -10.33 -16.12 -7.56
CA LEU A 116 -9.28 -17.11 -7.39
C LEU A 116 -9.80 -18.34 -6.63
N MET A 117 -10.59 -18.13 -5.58
CA MET A 117 -11.18 -19.24 -4.83
C MET A 117 -12.20 -20.02 -5.66
N LEU A 118 -13.06 -19.34 -6.43
CA LEU A 118 -13.97 -20.00 -7.36
C LEU A 118 -13.21 -20.78 -8.44
N GLY A 119 -12.16 -20.19 -9.02
CA GLY A 119 -11.27 -20.85 -9.97
C GLY A 119 -10.64 -22.12 -9.40
N ALA A 120 -10.14 -22.06 -8.16
CA ALA A 120 -9.58 -23.22 -7.46
C ALA A 120 -10.61 -24.34 -7.29
N LEU A 121 -11.82 -24.02 -6.83
CA LEU A 121 -12.88 -25.00 -6.62
C LEU A 121 -13.34 -25.66 -7.93
N VAL A 122 -13.44 -24.89 -9.01
CA VAL A 122 -13.76 -25.40 -10.35
C VAL A 122 -12.65 -26.32 -10.85
N ALA A 123 -11.38 -25.89 -10.75
CA ALA A 123 -10.23 -26.69 -11.18
C ALA A 123 -10.14 -28.03 -10.43
N LEU A 124 -10.31 -28.00 -9.10
CA LEU A 124 -10.34 -29.21 -8.28
C LEU A 124 -11.55 -30.11 -8.61
N SER A 125 -12.72 -29.52 -8.91
CA SER A 125 -13.90 -30.27 -9.35
C SER A 125 -13.63 -31.03 -10.65
N GLN A 126 -13.06 -30.36 -11.64
CA GLN A 126 -12.71 -30.96 -12.94
C GLN A 126 -11.62 -32.03 -12.79
N ALA A 127 -10.71 -31.87 -11.83
CA ALA A 127 -9.74 -32.90 -11.47
C ALA A 127 -10.37 -34.14 -10.79
N GLY A 128 -11.65 -34.09 -10.45
CA GLY A 128 -12.37 -35.14 -9.72
C GLY A 128 -12.00 -35.22 -8.25
N VAL A 129 -11.56 -34.11 -7.65
CA VAL A 129 -11.28 -34.04 -6.21
C VAL A 129 -12.59 -34.08 -5.43
N SER A 130 -12.66 -34.95 -4.43
CA SER A 130 -13.87 -35.16 -3.64
C SER A 130 -14.34 -33.87 -2.95
N ARG A 131 -15.65 -33.77 -2.66
CA ARG A 131 -16.22 -32.62 -1.95
C ARG A 131 -15.53 -32.38 -0.60
N ARG A 132 -15.19 -33.45 0.14
CA ARG A 132 -14.49 -33.39 1.43
C ARG A 132 -13.18 -32.60 1.34
N TRP A 133 -12.33 -32.88 0.35
CA TRP A 133 -11.06 -32.20 0.18
C TRP A 133 -11.22 -30.75 -0.27
N ARG A 134 -12.18 -30.47 -1.14
CA ARG A 134 -12.52 -29.09 -1.53
C ARG A 134 -13.03 -28.26 -0.35
N THR A 135 -13.91 -28.83 0.47
CA THR A 135 -14.38 -28.20 1.71
C THR A 135 -13.25 -27.98 2.69
N ALA A 136 -12.36 -28.96 2.87
CA ALA A 136 -11.18 -28.81 3.73
C ALA A 136 -10.27 -27.67 3.26
N ALA A 137 -10.02 -27.56 1.95
CA ALA A 137 -9.21 -26.47 1.39
C ALA A 137 -9.78 -25.07 1.70
N VAL A 138 -11.11 -24.90 1.62
CA VAL A 138 -11.79 -23.65 1.99
C VAL A 138 -11.77 -23.44 3.51
N ALA A 139 -12.03 -24.49 4.28
CA ALA A 139 -12.06 -24.45 5.74
C ALA A 139 -10.70 -24.11 6.36
N ILE A 140 -9.59 -24.45 5.70
CA ILE A 140 -8.23 -24.05 6.10
C ILE A 140 -7.96 -22.61 5.67
N TRP A 141 -8.31 -22.26 4.43
CA TRP A 141 -8.01 -20.94 3.88
C TRP A 141 -8.76 -19.80 4.56
N LEU A 142 -10.04 -20.00 4.88
CA LEU A 142 -10.90 -18.95 5.41
C LEU A 142 -10.39 -18.40 6.77
N PRO A 143 -10.03 -19.22 7.77
CA PRO A 143 -9.39 -18.74 8.99
C PRO A 143 -8.06 -18.01 8.75
N CYS A 144 -7.22 -18.50 7.83
CA CYS A 144 -5.97 -17.83 7.47
C CYS A 144 -6.24 -16.44 6.86
N LEU A 145 -7.22 -16.35 5.97
CA LEU A 145 -7.65 -15.08 5.38
C LEU A 145 -8.19 -14.13 6.45
N LEU A 146 -9.06 -14.60 7.35
CA LEU A 146 -9.58 -13.80 8.46
C LEU A 146 -8.47 -13.31 9.40
N ALA A 147 -7.49 -14.16 9.71
CA ALA A 147 -6.31 -13.75 10.45
C ALA A 147 -5.53 -12.66 9.71
N SER A 148 -5.40 -12.77 8.38
CA SER A 148 -4.71 -11.79 7.55
C SER A 148 -5.37 -10.40 7.50
N VAL A 149 -6.66 -10.30 7.84
CA VAL A 149 -7.37 -9.03 7.99
C VAL A 149 -6.78 -8.20 9.13
N ARG A 150 -6.21 -8.82 10.18
CA ARG A 150 -5.58 -8.10 11.30
C ARG A 150 -4.08 -8.29 11.40
N TRP A 151 -3.50 -9.34 10.83
CA TRP A 151 -2.08 -9.64 11.02
C TRP A 151 -1.36 -9.91 9.71
N SER A 152 -0.14 -9.38 9.57
CA SER A 152 0.80 -9.73 8.51
C SER A 152 1.42 -11.13 8.74
N CYS A 153 0.58 -12.17 8.84
CA CYS A 153 0.96 -13.52 9.25
C CYS A 153 1.15 -14.51 8.09
N ASP A 154 0.82 -14.13 6.85
CA ASP A 154 1.00 -15.01 5.68
C ASP A 154 2.49 -15.33 5.44
N PRO A 155 2.93 -16.58 5.65
CA PRO A 155 4.35 -16.93 5.61
C PRO A 155 4.96 -16.76 4.21
N VAL A 156 4.21 -17.05 3.15
CA VAL A 156 4.72 -16.95 1.77
C VAL A 156 4.90 -15.48 1.40
N THR A 157 3.93 -14.65 1.77
CA THR A 157 4.06 -13.20 1.61
C THR A 157 5.23 -12.65 2.44
N ARG A 158 5.34 -13.02 3.73
CA ARG A 158 6.44 -12.58 4.59
C ARG A 158 7.80 -12.93 4.00
N LEU A 159 7.95 -14.14 3.45
CA LEU A 159 9.18 -14.60 2.83
C LEU A 159 9.51 -13.80 1.56
N ALA A 160 8.51 -13.51 0.73
CA ALA A 160 8.72 -12.90 -0.58
C ALA A 160 8.99 -11.39 -0.53
N ILE A 161 8.31 -10.64 0.35
CA ILE A 161 8.41 -9.18 0.41
C ILE A 161 8.84 -8.63 1.77
N GLY A 162 8.97 -9.48 2.78
CA GLY A 162 9.35 -9.07 4.12
C GLY A 162 8.30 -8.17 4.80
N THR A 163 8.67 -7.66 5.96
CA THR A 163 7.86 -6.73 6.75
C THR A 163 8.69 -5.55 7.24
N PHE A 164 8.03 -4.45 7.58
CA PHE A 164 8.60 -3.35 8.35
C PHE A 164 7.83 -3.19 9.66
N SER A 165 8.52 -2.68 10.68
CA SER A 165 7.97 -2.57 12.03
C SER A 165 7.44 -1.16 12.30
N ILE A 166 6.34 -1.09 13.03
CA ILE A 166 5.78 0.14 13.57
C ILE A 166 5.54 -0.14 15.05
N GLY A 167 6.53 0.17 15.89
CA GLY A 167 6.52 -0.31 17.28
C GLY A 167 6.51 -1.85 17.33
N THR A 168 5.50 -2.42 17.98
CA THR A 168 5.27 -3.87 18.08
C THR A 168 4.48 -4.45 16.91
N GLU A 169 3.87 -3.62 16.07
CA GLU A 169 3.09 -4.05 14.91
C GLU A 169 4.02 -4.24 13.68
N GLN A 170 3.62 -5.12 12.75
CA GLN A 170 4.38 -5.41 11.53
C GLN A 170 3.47 -5.34 10.31
N LEU A 171 3.93 -4.67 9.25
CA LEU A 171 3.25 -4.56 7.98
C LEU A 171 4.15 -5.08 6.85
N PHE A 172 3.58 -5.71 5.83
CA PHE A 172 4.29 -6.08 4.61
C PHE A 172 4.83 -4.87 3.85
N ARG A 173 6.00 -5.04 3.23
CA ARG A 173 6.60 -4.04 2.33
C ARG A 173 6.07 -4.25 0.91
N VAL A 174 4.84 -3.78 0.64
CA VAL A 174 4.11 -4.11 -0.59
C VAL A 174 4.80 -3.61 -1.87
N THR A 175 5.65 -2.60 -1.76
CA THR A 175 6.45 -2.05 -2.86
C THR A 175 7.83 -2.71 -3.01
N HIS A 176 8.13 -3.79 -2.28
CA HIS A 176 9.45 -4.42 -2.30
C HIS A 176 9.89 -4.86 -3.71
N ILE A 177 8.95 -5.37 -4.53
CA ILE A 177 9.24 -5.85 -5.89
C ILE A 177 9.27 -4.69 -6.89
N SER A 178 8.28 -3.79 -6.83
CA SER A 178 8.14 -2.70 -7.80
C SER A 178 9.12 -1.55 -7.57
N HIS A 179 9.56 -1.34 -6.33
CA HIS A 179 10.26 -0.15 -5.85
C HIS A 179 9.55 1.16 -6.27
N GLU A 180 8.23 1.10 -6.41
CA GLU A 180 7.44 2.27 -6.74
C GLU A 180 7.42 3.27 -5.58
N CYS A 181 6.81 4.43 -5.80
CA CYS A 181 6.89 5.55 -4.87
C CYS A 181 6.46 5.19 -3.44
N CYS A 182 6.79 6.14 -2.56
CA CYS A 182 6.08 6.35 -1.31
C CYS A 182 6.48 5.32 -0.22
N GLY A 183 7.78 4.97 -0.23
CA GLY A 183 8.40 4.07 0.74
C GLY A 183 7.96 2.62 0.54
N TYR A 184 7.63 1.95 1.64
CA TYR A 184 7.11 0.58 1.68
C TYR A 184 5.62 0.47 1.27
N GLY A 185 5.04 1.56 0.74
CA GLY A 185 3.73 1.57 0.09
C GLY A 185 2.63 2.23 0.91
N GLN A 186 2.59 3.56 0.99
CA GLN A 186 1.62 4.34 1.78
C GLN A 186 0.14 3.96 1.54
N ASP A 187 -0.35 4.01 0.31
CA ASP A 187 -1.72 3.60 -0.04
C ASP A 187 -1.91 2.08 0.04
N ALA A 188 -0.79 1.36 -0.04
CA ALA A 188 -0.74 -0.08 0.12
C ALA A 188 -0.63 -0.49 1.59
N LEU A 189 -0.78 0.38 2.59
CA LEU A 189 -0.81 0.00 4.02
C LEU A 189 -2.20 -0.46 4.49
N ALA A 190 -3.26 -0.12 3.76
CA ALA A 190 -4.65 -0.23 4.23
C ALA A 190 -5.27 -1.65 4.18
N TYR A 191 -4.47 -2.71 4.05
CA TYR A 191 -5.00 -4.05 3.75
C TYR A 191 -5.17 -4.97 4.95
N ASN A 192 -4.55 -4.65 6.08
CA ASN A 192 -4.90 -5.25 7.35
C ASN A 192 -5.09 -4.16 8.39
N LEU A 193 -5.86 -4.42 9.43
CA LEU A 193 -6.24 -3.45 10.44
C LEU A 193 -5.07 -2.92 11.31
N GLN A 194 -3.84 -3.46 11.19
CA GLN A 194 -2.67 -2.93 11.91
C GLN A 194 -2.37 -1.50 11.50
N TYR A 195 -2.67 -1.14 10.24
CA TYR A 195 -2.47 0.24 9.76
C TYR A 195 -3.26 1.28 10.55
N THR A 196 -4.38 0.90 11.17
CA THR A 196 -5.19 1.83 11.97
C THR A 196 -4.42 2.35 13.18
N ALA A 197 -3.35 1.66 13.60
CA ALA A 197 -2.47 2.11 14.65
C ALA A 197 -1.71 3.40 14.24
N PHE A 198 -1.41 3.62 12.94
CA PHE A 198 -0.81 4.87 12.45
C PHE A 198 -1.64 6.09 12.81
N GLY A 199 -2.94 6.03 12.57
CA GLY A 199 -3.83 7.15 12.86
C GLY A 199 -3.79 7.51 14.34
N ARG A 200 -3.86 6.50 15.21
CA ARG A 200 -3.87 6.71 16.67
C ARG A 200 -2.56 7.27 17.20
N VAL A 201 -1.43 6.76 16.72
CA VAL A 201 -0.12 7.26 17.14
C VAL A 201 0.15 8.65 16.58
N LEU A 202 -0.32 8.95 15.37
CA LEU A 202 -0.25 10.28 14.79
C LEU A 202 -1.10 11.29 15.56
N ASP A 203 -2.34 10.94 15.92
CA ASP A 203 -3.19 11.80 16.76
C ASP A 203 -2.50 12.10 18.10
N LYS A 204 -1.94 11.08 18.75
CA LYS A 204 -1.20 11.27 20.00
C LYS A 204 0.05 12.15 19.81
N ALA A 205 0.72 12.04 18.67
CA ALA A 205 1.87 12.86 18.31
C ALA A 205 1.46 14.33 18.08
N MET A 206 0.32 14.58 17.45
CA MET A 206 -0.18 15.94 17.25
C MET A 206 -0.65 16.57 18.58
N VAL A 207 -1.31 15.79 19.44
CA VAL A 207 -1.68 16.24 20.79
C VAL A 207 -0.46 16.61 21.63
N SER A 208 0.66 15.87 21.51
CA SER A 208 1.89 16.19 22.25
C SER A 208 2.67 17.35 21.67
N LEU A 209 2.55 17.61 20.36
CA LEU A 209 3.20 18.75 19.70
C LEU A 209 2.42 20.06 19.88
N GLN A 210 1.08 19.98 19.90
CA GLN A 210 0.17 21.13 19.82
C GLN A 210 0.65 22.12 18.75
N PRO A 211 0.66 21.72 17.47
CA PRO A 211 1.20 22.56 16.41
C PRO A 211 0.38 23.85 16.29
N GLY A 212 1.00 25.01 16.51
CA GLY A 212 0.41 26.31 16.22
C GLY A 212 0.91 26.87 14.89
N ASP A 213 0.56 28.11 14.60
CA ASP A 213 0.90 28.79 13.34
C ASP A 213 2.41 28.91 13.08
N SER A 214 3.22 28.92 14.14
CA SER A 214 4.69 29.00 14.07
C SER A 214 5.38 27.63 14.00
N THR A 215 4.65 26.53 14.18
CA THR A 215 5.20 25.17 14.15
C THR A 215 5.21 24.64 12.71
N VAL A 216 6.38 24.26 12.22
CA VAL A 216 6.53 23.58 10.93
C VAL A 216 6.82 22.10 11.16
N ILE A 217 5.97 21.23 10.62
CA ILE A 217 6.20 19.78 10.64
C ILE A 217 6.88 19.39 9.33
N VAL A 218 8.05 18.80 9.44
CA VAL A 218 8.84 18.35 8.30
C VAL A 218 8.65 16.85 8.14
N LYS A 219 8.47 16.43 6.89
CA LYS A 219 8.31 15.03 6.53
C LYS A 219 9.21 14.67 5.36
N THR A 220 9.50 13.39 5.20
CA THR A 220 10.09 12.90 3.96
C THR A 220 9.17 13.15 2.75
N ARG A 221 9.72 13.43 1.57
CA ARG A 221 8.96 13.60 0.32
C ARG A 221 8.03 12.43 -0.03
N TRP A 222 8.37 11.24 0.48
CA TRP A 222 7.62 10.01 0.23
C TRP A 222 6.34 9.90 1.07
N LEU A 223 6.18 10.77 2.07
CA LEU A 223 5.01 10.85 2.90
C LEU A 223 4.01 11.81 2.24
N GLY A 224 2.98 11.26 1.60
CA GLY A 224 1.97 11.99 0.86
C GLY A 224 1.21 13.03 1.71
N TRP A 225 0.47 13.89 1.02
CA TRP A 225 -0.34 14.97 1.59
C TRP A 225 -1.45 14.48 2.53
N ALA A 226 -2.04 13.31 2.26
CA ALA A 226 -3.15 12.75 3.05
C ALA A 226 -2.77 12.14 4.41
N TRP A 227 -1.51 12.26 4.87
CA TRP A 227 -1.10 11.68 6.16
C TRP A 227 -1.66 12.45 7.35
N LEU A 228 -1.75 13.78 7.22
CA LEU A 228 -2.32 14.67 8.24
C LEU A 228 -3.49 15.43 7.63
N THR A 229 -4.65 15.33 8.26
CA THR A 229 -5.86 16.09 7.92
C THR A 229 -6.03 17.25 8.91
N ALA A 230 -7.12 18.00 8.77
CA ALA A 230 -7.48 19.06 9.72
C ALA A 230 -7.44 18.55 11.18
N LEU A 231 -6.92 19.38 12.08
CA LEU A 231 -6.88 19.16 13.52
C LEU A 231 -7.95 20.01 14.21
N ASP A 232 -8.56 19.45 15.24
CA ASP A 232 -9.43 20.19 16.14
C ASP A 232 -8.60 21.18 16.99
N PRO A 233 -8.93 22.48 17.02
CA PRO A 233 -8.16 23.50 17.74
C PRO A 233 -8.03 23.26 19.25
N LYS A 234 -9.00 22.59 19.87
CA LYS A 234 -9.04 22.39 21.33
C LYS A 234 -8.24 21.18 21.76
N THR A 235 -8.25 20.12 20.95
CA THR A 235 -7.70 18.81 21.31
C THR A 235 -6.44 18.45 20.51
N SER A 236 -6.16 19.17 19.41
CA SER A 236 -5.09 18.86 18.45
C SER A 236 -5.15 17.43 17.89
N ARG A 237 -6.34 16.80 17.93
CA ARG A 237 -6.61 15.51 17.27
C ARG A 237 -7.13 15.75 15.86
N ARG A 238 -6.89 14.82 14.94
CA ARG A 238 -7.50 14.91 13.61
C ARG A 238 -9.02 14.91 13.71
N THR A 239 -9.65 15.77 12.92
CA THR A 239 -11.10 15.92 12.83
C THR A 239 -11.56 15.76 11.37
N LEU A 240 -12.82 15.35 11.20
CA LEU A 240 -13.51 15.36 9.90
C LEU A 240 -14.24 16.69 9.67
N ASP A 241 -14.36 17.53 10.71
CA ASP A 241 -14.93 18.88 10.59
C ASP A 241 -13.87 19.83 10.01
N GLU A 242 -13.73 19.80 8.68
CA GLU A 242 -12.77 20.64 7.97
C GLU A 242 -13.10 22.14 8.08
N ALA A 243 -14.36 22.49 8.35
CA ALA A 243 -14.79 23.89 8.46
C ALA A 243 -14.29 24.57 9.73
N HIS A 244 -14.19 23.81 10.83
CA HIS A 244 -13.74 24.33 12.13
C HIS A 244 -12.36 23.79 12.56
N GLY A 245 -11.77 22.90 11.76
CA GLY A 245 -10.40 22.43 11.96
C GLY A 245 -9.36 23.35 11.34
N TYR A 246 -8.10 23.16 11.72
CA TYR A 246 -6.94 23.83 11.10
C TYR A 246 -5.95 22.80 10.58
N LEU A 247 -5.26 23.10 9.48
CA LEU A 247 -4.25 22.21 8.92
C LEU A 247 -2.85 22.72 9.31
N PRO A 248 -2.08 21.96 10.12
CA PRO A 248 -0.71 22.36 10.46
C PRO A 248 0.16 22.51 9.22
N ARG A 249 1.09 23.48 9.26
CA ARG A 249 2.05 23.68 8.18
C ARG A 249 2.99 22.47 8.10
N MET A 250 2.77 21.63 7.10
CA MET A 250 3.59 20.44 6.85
C MET A 250 4.32 20.57 5.51
N ILE A 251 5.63 20.42 5.52
CA ILE A 251 6.48 20.55 4.32
C ILE A 251 7.40 19.34 4.14
N ALA A 252 7.84 19.10 2.91
CA ALA A 252 8.87 18.10 2.64
C ALA A 252 10.23 18.56 3.20
N ALA A 253 11.09 17.61 3.57
CA ALA A 253 12.43 17.86 4.07
C ALA A 253 13.26 18.74 3.14
N GLU A 254 13.15 18.49 1.84
CA GLU A 254 13.82 19.22 0.78
C GLU A 254 13.33 20.67 0.68
N SER A 255 12.04 20.91 0.97
CA SER A 255 11.48 22.26 1.00
C SER A 255 12.03 23.08 2.17
N LEU A 256 12.33 22.45 3.31
CA LEU A 256 12.96 23.15 4.44
C LEU A 256 14.37 23.65 4.08
N LEU A 257 15.14 22.87 3.32
CA LEU A 257 16.51 23.21 2.95
C LEU A 257 16.61 24.49 2.12
N VAL A 258 15.57 24.81 1.37
CA VAL A 258 15.50 25.99 0.49
C VAL A 258 14.55 27.08 1.00
N ASP A 259 13.94 26.90 2.18
CA ASP A 259 13.00 27.87 2.74
C ASP A 259 13.77 29.10 3.28
N PRO A 260 13.62 30.30 2.68
CA PRO A 260 14.34 31.49 3.13
C PRO A 260 13.85 32.01 4.48
N SER A 261 12.62 31.68 4.89
CA SER A 261 12.05 32.13 6.16
C SER A 261 12.73 31.48 7.37
N ARG A 262 13.36 30.31 7.16
CA ARG A 262 14.08 29.53 8.19
C ARG A 262 13.29 29.49 9.51
N PRO A 263 12.14 28.78 9.53
CA PRO A 263 11.26 28.72 10.69
C PRO A 263 12.03 28.29 11.94
N SER A 264 11.68 28.87 13.09
CA SER A 264 12.38 28.66 14.37
C SER A 264 11.95 27.38 15.10
N ARG A 265 10.68 26.98 14.95
CA ARG A 265 10.11 25.78 15.60
C ARG A 265 9.79 24.72 14.56
N VAL A 266 10.70 23.77 14.41
CA VAL A 266 10.61 22.75 13.35
C VAL A 266 10.65 21.36 13.98
N TRP A 267 9.74 20.48 13.55
CA TRP A 267 9.68 19.10 14.01
C TRP A 267 9.72 18.14 12.83
N TYR A 268 10.76 17.31 12.76
CA TYR A 268 10.87 16.25 11.78
C TYR A 268 10.10 15.00 12.22
N LEU A 269 9.17 14.54 11.39
CA LEU A 269 8.35 13.36 11.60
C LEU A 269 8.96 12.15 10.88
N TRP A 270 9.38 11.17 11.67
CA TRP A 270 9.91 9.91 11.14
C TRP A 270 8.78 8.95 10.78
N ALA A 271 8.62 8.71 9.48
CA ALA A 271 7.64 7.77 8.97
C ALA A 271 8.22 6.35 8.92
N PRO A 272 7.66 5.37 9.65
CA PRO A 272 8.20 4.00 9.72
C PRO A 272 8.00 3.22 8.42
N ASN A 273 7.09 3.66 7.56
CA ASN A 273 6.85 3.07 6.24
C ASN A 273 7.75 3.65 5.14
N VAL A 274 8.74 4.46 5.47
CA VAL A 274 9.72 4.99 4.52
C VAL A 274 11.10 4.54 4.98
N PRO A 275 11.98 4.07 4.07
CA PRO A 275 13.38 3.87 4.43
C PRO A 275 13.90 5.13 5.10
N LEU A 276 14.64 4.98 6.21
CA LEU A 276 15.36 6.10 6.78
C LEU A 276 16.22 6.68 5.66
N ALA A 277 15.94 7.91 5.24
CA ALA A 277 16.83 8.57 4.32
C ALA A 277 18.17 8.69 5.04
N PRO A 278 19.27 8.19 4.46
CA PRO A 278 20.57 8.38 5.05
C PRO A 278 20.82 9.89 5.08
N ASP A 279 20.90 10.42 6.29
CA ASP A 279 21.49 11.71 6.61
C ASP A 279 20.92 12.90 5.82
N PHE A 280 19.63 13.23 6.00
CA PHE A 280 19.21 14.62 5.79
C PHE A 280 19.91 15.48 6.86
N ALA A 281 21.11 15.94 6.53
CA ALA A 281 21.72 17.07 7.21
C ALA A 281 20.87 18.29 6.89
N PHE A 282 20.40 18.98 7.92
CA PHE A 282 19.75 20.27 7.80
C PHE A 282 20.78 21.32 8.25
N PRO A 283 21.65 21.87 7.38
CA PRO A 283 22.84 22.62 7.83
C PRO A 283 22.50 23.89 8.64
N ALA A 284 21.30 24.45 8.40
CA ALA A 284 20.78 25.59 9.14
C ALA A 284 20.17 25.23 10.51
N TYR A 285 20.14 23.94 10.86
CA TYR A 285 19.49 23.41 12.04
C TYR A 285 20.42 22.43 12.77
N ARG A 286 20.35 22.44 14.10
CA ARG A 286 20.91 21.39 14.94
C ARG A 286 19.79 20.51 15.47
N VAL A 287 20.11 19.25 15.73
CA VAL A 287 19.17 18.30 16.33
C VAL A 287 18.91 18.70 17.79
N GLY A 288 17.62 18.84 18.13
CA GLY A 288 17.13 19.16 19.46
C GLY A 288 16.56 17.93 20.16
N GLU A 289 15.39 18.09 20.78
CA GLU A 289 14.71 17.02 21.49
C GLU A 289 14.25 15.89 20.55
N HIS A 290 14.46 14.63 20.96
CA HIS A 290 13.84 13.47 20.34
C HIS A 290 12.64 13.00 21.16
N ARG A 291 11.46 12.92 20.54
CA ARG A 291 10.25 12.39 21.17
C ARG A 291 9.84 11.09 20.51
N THR A 292 9.60 10.08 21.34
CA THR A 292 9.00 8.82 20.90
C THR A 292 7.56 8.76 21.39
N VAL A 293 6.62 8.63 20.46
CA VAL A 293 5.19 8.56 20.76
C VAL A 293 4.70 7.16 20.44
N THR A 294 4.06 6.50 21.41
CA THR A 294 3.51 5.15 21.23
C THR A 294 2.00 5.12 21.51
N ALA A 295 1.23 4.48 20.64
CA ALA A 295 -0.20 4.23 20.80
C ALA A 295 -0.62 2.94 20.09
N SER A 296 -1.41 2.09 20.78
CA SER A 296 -1.95 0.84 20.23
C SER A 296 -0.92 -0.04 19.51
N GLY A 297 0.26 -0.19 20.11
CA GLY A 297 1.36 -0.99 19.56
C GLY A 297 2.18 -0.29 18.46
N ALA A 298 1.72 0.85 17.91
CA ALA A 298 2.48 1.65 16.96
C ALA A 298 3.36 2.69 17.66
N THR A 299 4.52 2.98 17.06
CA THR A 299 5.46 3.99 17.52
C THR A 299 5.83 4.94 16.39
N LEU A 300 5.83 6.24 16.67
CA LEU A 300 6.36 7.29 15.81
C LEU A 300 7.46 8.04 16.55
N GLN A 301 8.45 8.51 15.79
CA GLN A 301 9.49 9.38 16.32
C GLN A 301 9.33 10.77 15.75
N LEU A 302 9.58 11.75 16.58
CA LEU A 302 9.61 13.17 16.26
C LEU A 302 10.97 13.71 16.69
N THR A 303 11.54 14.60 15.91
CA THR A 303 12.84 15.22 16.23
C THR A 303 12.74 16.70 16.03
N GLU A 304 13.00 17.46 17.09
CA GLU A 304 13.08 18.91 16.99
C GLU A 304 14.31 19.31 16.19
N LEU A 305 14.13 20.24 15.27
CA LEU A 305 15.20 20.90 14.53
C LEU A 305 15.29 22.33 15.02
N ILE A 306 16.35 22.65 15.74
CA ILE A 306 16.58 23.96 16.34
C ILE A 306 17.42 24.77 15.37
N ARG A 307 16.95 25.93 14.96
CA ARG A 307 17.67 26.82 14.05
C ARG A 307 19.03 27.21 14.66
N ASN A 308 20.09 27.16 13.86
CA ASN A 308 21.40 27.67 14.23
C ASN A 308 21.35 29.21 14.33
N PRO A 309 22.07 29.79 15.32
CA PRO A 309 22.08 31.24 15.54
C PRO A 309 22.51 32.04 14.30
#